data_AF-A0A6B2C651-F1
#
_entry.id   AF-A0A6B2C651-F1
#
_cell.length_a   1.000
_cell.length_b   1.000
_cell.length_c   1.000
_cell.angle_alpha   90.00
_cell.angle_beta   90.00
_cell.angle_gamma   90.00
#
_symmetry.space_group_name_H-M   'P 1'
#
loop_
_entity.id
_entity.type
_entity.pdbx_description
1 polymer ?
#
loop_
_entity_poly.entity_id
_entity_poly.type
_entity_poly.pdbx_seq_one_letter_code
_entity_poly.pdbx_strand_id
1 'polypeptide(L)'
;MPVVRLHLDRLQELLSGEIKEQELEDIVFTLKGEIESFNKTDGTLDIEFTMDRPDLLISEGVARAIKGLKEIETGFPKLTVKSSDYQLLIHNVPSRPYIAIGIIKNYPLDEKTLEELIQFQE
;
A
#
# COMPACT_ATOMS: atom_id res chain seq x y z
N MET A 1 9.34 -0.30 -14.99
CA MET A 1 9.29 -0.31 -13.51
C MET A 1 7.94 -0.93 -13.15
N PRO A 2 7.62 -1.31 -11.89
CA PRO A 2 6.34 -1.93 -11.61
C PRO A 2 5.21 -0.92 -11.77
N VAL A 3 4.16 -1.32 -12.50
CA VAL A 3 2.90 -0.59 -12.59
C VAL A 3 1.95 -1.19 -11.58
N VAL A 4 1.43 -0.36 -10.67
CA VAL A 4 0.46 -0.74 -9.65
C VAL A 4 -0.90 -0.15 -10.02
N ARG A 5 -1.94 -0.99 -10.05
CA ARG A 5 -3.32 -0.53 -10.16
C ARG A 5 -3.89 -0.25 -8.78
N LEU A 6 -4.41 0.96 -8.58
CA LEU A 6 -5.03 1.40 -7.32
C LEU A 6 -6.45 1.93 -7.57
N HIS A 7 -7.31 1.81 -6.56
CA HIS A 7 -8.65 2.41 -6.62
C HIS A 7 -8.65 3.81 -5.99
N LEU A 8 -9.11 4.83 -6.73
CA LEU A 8 -9.09 6.21 -6.26
C LEU A 8 -9.99 6.42 -5.02
N ASP A 9 -11.16 5.80 -4.99
CA ASP A 9 -12.08 5.91 -3.85
C ASP A 9 -11.48 5.32 -2.57
N ARG A 10 -10.79 4.18 -2.68
CA ARG A 10 -10.05 3.56 -1.57
C ARG A 10 -8.90 4.45 -1.10
N LEU A 11 -8.14 5.05 -2.02
CA LEU A 11 -7.09 6.01 -1.68
C LEU A 11 -7.67 7.22 -0.93
N GLN A 12 -8.78 7.77 -1.40
CA GLN A 12 -9.48 8.90 -0.77
C GLN A 12 -10.04 8.54 0.62
N GLU A 13 -10.58 7.33 0.80
CA GLU A 13 -11.03 6.83 2.10
C GLU A 13 -9.87 6.77 3.10
N LEU A 14 -8.72 6.21 2.69
CA LEU A 14 -7.51 6.14 3.51
C LEU A 14 -6.95 7.52 3.86
N LEU A 15 -7.07 8.49 2.95
CA LEU A 15 -6.71 9.89 3.18
C LEU A 15 -7.72 10.63 4.07
N SER A 16 -8.91 10.07 4.29
CA SER A 16 -10.04 10.72 4.97
C SER A 16 -10.42 12.05 4.32
N GLY A 17 -10.35 12.13 2.99
CA GLY A 17 -10.64 13.34 2.24
C GLY A 17 -10.47 13.19 0.73
N GLU A 18 -10.97 14.17 0.00
CA GLU A 18 -10.82 14.23 -1.45
C GLU A 18 -9.42 14.72 -1.83
N ILE A 19 -8.90 14.18 -2.93
CA ILE A 19 -7.69 14.64 -3.59
C ILE A 19 -8.01 14.90 -5.06
N LYS A 20 -7.56 16.05 -5.58
CA LYS A 20 -7.73 16.41 -7.00
C LYS A 20 -6.72 15.65 -7.85
N GLU A 21 -7.09 15.33 -9.08
CA GLU A 21 -6.23 14.63 -10.06
C GLU A 21 -4.86 15.31 -10.20
N GLN A 22 -4.82 16.63 -10.42
CA GLN A 22 -3.57 17.39 -10.53
C GLN A 22 -2.71 17.34 -9.26
N GLU A 23 -3.34 17.40 -8.09
CA GLU A 23 -2.62 17.33 -6.81
C GLU A 23 -2.04 15.93 -6.60
N LEU A 24 -2.77 14.89 -7.01
CA LEU A 24 -2.30 13.52 -6.96
C LEU A 24 -1.11 13.30 -7.90
N GLU A 25 -1.16 13.83 -9.12
CA GLU A 25 -0.04 13.80 -10.07
C GLU A 25 1.23 14.44 -9.49
N ASP A 26 1.13 15.65 -8.93
CA ASP A 26 2.27 16.37 -8.35
C ASP A 26 2.91 15.59 -7.19
N ILE A 27 2.07 14.98 -6.34
CA ILE A 27 2.55 14.18 -5.20
C ILE A 27 3.16 12.86 -5.68
N VAL A 28 2.53 12.16 -6.63
CA VAL A 28 3.07 10.92 -7.21
C VAL A 28 4.43 11.19 -7.86
N PHE A 29 4.57 12.29 -8.60
CA PHE A 29 5.86 12.71 -9.16
C PHE A 29 6.91 12.97 -8.06
N THR A 30 6.52 13.63 -6.98
CA THR A 30 7.39 13.84 -5.80
C THR A 30 7.84 12.51 -5.16
N LEU A 31 6.99 11.47 -5.23
CA LEU A 31 7.26 10.12 -4.77
C LEU A 31 8.04 9.26 -5.78
N LYS A 32 8.56 9.86 -6.86
CA LYS A 32 9.23 9.17 -7.98
C LYS A 32 8.32 8.15 -8.69
N GLY A 33 7.03 8.47 -8.79
CA GLY A 33 6.09 7.73 -9.62
C GLY A 33 5.56 8.57 -10.78
N GLU A 34 4.92 7.89 -11.72
CA GLU A 34 4.22 8.50 -12.85
C GLU A 34 2.84 7.83 -13.00
N ILE A 35 1.77 8.63 -13.13
CA ILE A 35 0.44 8.10 -13.40
C ILE A 35 0.36 7.81 -14.91
N GLU A 36 0.32 6.54 -15.29
CA GLU A 36 0.23 6.11 -16.70
C GLU A 36 -1.18 6.26 -17.24
N SER A 37 -2.19 5.97 -16.42
CA SER A 37 -3.58 6.09 -16.83
C SER A 37 -4.55 6.33 -15.68
N PHE A 38 -5.64 7.03 -16.00
CA PHE A 38 -6.79 7.21 -15.13
C PHE A 38 -8.03 6.66 -15.85
N ASN A 39 -8.61 5.58 -15.33
CA ASN A 39 -9.86 5.04 -15.86
C ASN A 39 -11.06 5.64 -15.11
N LYS A 40 -11.74 6.59 -15.77
CA LYS A 40 -12.90 7.30 -15.21
C LYS A 40 -14.15 6.42 -15.07
N THR A 41 -14.17 5.24 -15.69
CA THR A 41 -15.35 4.35 -15.67
C THR A 41 -15.39 3.48 -14.43
N ASP A 42 -14.25 2.92 -14.03
CA ASP A 42 -14.11 2.07 -12.85
C ASP A 42 -13.43 2.76 -11.66
N GLY A 43 -12.90 3.98 -11.85
CA GLY A 43 -12.24 4.76 -10.82
C GLY A 43 -10.85 4.26 -10.46
N THR A 44 -10.17 3.57 -11.39
CA THR A 44 -8.82 3.02 -11.18
C THR A 44 -7.72 3.92 -11.75
N LEU A 45 -6.54 3.80 -11.14
CA LEU A 45 -5.32 4.53 -11.47
C LEU A 45 -4.22 3.49 -11.71
N ASP A 46 -3.53 3.58 -12.84
CA ASP A 46 -2.31 2.78 -13.07
C ASP A 46 -1.11 3.70 -12.84
N ILE A 47 -0.26 3.37 -11.86
CA ILE A 47 0.88 4.20 -11.43
C ILE A 47 2.17 3.39 -11.55
N GLU A 48 3.16 3.91 -12.27
CA GLU A 48 4.49 3.34 -12.34
C GLU A 48 5.38 3.95 -11.23
N PHE A 49 5.95 3.12 -10.34
CA PHE A 49 6.86 3.58 -9.27
C PHE A 49 8.29 3.05 -9.46
N THR A 50 9.29 3.79 -8.95
CA THR A 50 10.66 3.26 -8.86
C THR A 50 10.77 2.10 -7.84
N MET A 51 11.62 1.11 -8.16
CA MET A 51 11.76 -0.14 -7.38
C MET A 51 12.41 0.01 -5.98
N ASP A 52 12.81 1.21 -5.57
CA ASP A 52 13.44 1.49 -4.27
C ASP A 52 12.43 1.63 -3.12
N ARG A 53 11.13 1.69 -3.42
CA ARG A 53 10.04 1.92 -2.46
C ARG A 53 8.90 0.91 -2.61
N PRO A 54 9.11 -0.36 -2.20
CA PRO A 54 8.06 -1.38 -2.28
C PRO A 54 6.83 -0.98 -1.46
N ASP A 55 6.98 -0.15 -0.43
CA ASP A 55 5.84 0.32 0.34
C ASP A 55 4.85 1.16 -0.47
N LEU A 56 5.20 1.69 -1.65
CA LEU A 56 4.29 2.46 -2.52
C LEU A 56 3.43 1.59 -3.46
N LEU A 57 3.60 0.27 -3.44
CA LEU A 57 2.91 -0.65 -4.36
C LEU A 57 1.51 -1.07 -3.86
N ILE A 58 0.90 -0.29 -2.97
CA ILE A 58 -0.46 -0.51 -2.44
C ILE A 58 -1.04 0.81 -1.92
N SER A 59 -2.38 0.99 -1.95
CA SER A 59 -2.99 2.27 -1.55
C SER A 59 -2.66 2.70 -0.12
N GLU A 60 -2.52 1.79 0.86
CA GLU A 60 -2.16 2.15 2.24
C GLU A 60 -0.82 2.86 2.33
N GLY A 61 0.16 2.42 1.53
CA GLY A 61 1.48 3.00 1.54
C GLY A 61 1.55 4.31 0.80
N VAL A 62 0.85 4.42 -0.34
CA VAL A 62 0.68 5.69 -1.07
C VAL A 62 -0.05 6.71 -0.19
N ALA A 63 -1.16 6.32 0.45
CA ALA A 63 -1.89 7.18 1.38
C ALA A 63 -1.01 7.64 2.54
N ARG A 64 -0.24 6.72 3.15
CA ARG A 64 0.70 7.07 4.22
C ARG A 64 1.76 8.06 3.76
N ALA A 65 2.30 7.89 2.56
CA ALA A 65 3.29 8.81 2.00
C ALA A 65 2.69 10.20 1.74
N ILE A 66 1.49 10.26 1.15
CA ILE A 66 0.74 11.50 0.93
C ILE A 66 0.46 12.22 2.26
N LYS A 67 -0.02 11.50 3.29
CA LYS A 67 -0.27 12.08 4.61
C LYS A 67 0.99 12.67 5.24
N GLY A 68 2.14 12.03 5.05
CA GLY A 68 3.43 12.56 5.49
C GLY A 68 3.82 13.84 4.76
N LEU A 69 3.66 13.88 3.44
CA LEU A 69 3.95 15.07 2.60
C LEU A 69 3.00 16.24 2.89
N LYS A 70 1.74 15.96 3.24
CA LYS A 70 0.73 16.96 3.62
C LYS A 70 0.77 17.33 5.11
N GLU A 71 1.77 16.84 5.85
CA GLU A 71 1.94 17.05 7.30
C GLU A 71 0.74 16.62 8.17
N ILE A 72 -0.11 15.72 7.66
CA ILE A 72 -1.31 15.21 8.36
C ILE A 72 -0.90 14.20 9.44
N GLU A 73 -0.05 13.24 9.07
CA GLU A 73 0.51 12.23 9.98
C GLU A 73 2.02 12.20 9.77
N THR A 74 2.78 12.70 10.75
CA THR A 74 4.24 12.82 10.67
C THR A 74 4.96 11.94 11.68
N GLY A 75 6.22 11.63 11.38
CA GLY A 75 7.06 10.77 12.22
C GLY A 75 6.81 9.27 12.00
N PHE A 76 7.38 8.45 12.88
CA PHE A 76 7.30 7.00 12.77
C PHE A 76 5.92 6.50 13.23
N PRO A 77 5.21 5.67 12.43
CA PRO A 77 3.90 5.15 12.81
C PRO A 77 4.03 4.23 14.02
N LYS A 78 3.23 4.48 15.05
CA LYS A 78 3.20 3.62 16.25
C LYS A 78 2.38 2.38 15.97
N LEU A 79 3.04 1.26 15.69
CA LEU A 79 2.40 -0.04 15.53
C LEU A 79 2.18 -0.69 16.90
N THR A 80 0.94 -1.11 17.18
CA THR A 80 0.62 -1.89 18.37
C THR A 80 0.70 -3.37 18.03
N VAL A 81 1.74 -4.04 18.52
CA VAL A 81 1.92 -5.49 18.37
C VAL A 81 1.49 -6.20 19.65
N LYS A 82 0.70 -7.26 19.53
CA LYS A 82 0.25 -8.09 20.64
C LYS A 82 0.81 -9.50 20.49
N SER A 83 1.06 -10.17 21.62
CA SER A 83 1.38 -11.59 21.64
C SER A 83 0.25 -12.42 21.02
N SER A 84 0.63 -13.45 20.28
CA SER A 84 -0.27 -14.38 19.61
C SER A 84 -0.16 -15.76 20.25
N ASP A 85 -1.26 -16.50 20.30
CA ASP A 85 -1.28 -17.89 20.78
C ASP A 85 -0.75 -18.88 19.73
N TYR A 86 -0.47 -18.40 18.52
CA TYR A 86 0.07 -19.21 17.43
C TYR A 86 1.59 -19.38 17.57
N GLN A 87 2.06 -20.61 17.34
CA GLN A 87 3.49 -20.94 17.33
C GLN A 87 3.94 -21.28 15.91
N LEU A 88 5.10 -20.72 15.52
CA LEU A 88 5.78 -21.06 14.28
C LEU A 88 6.94 -22.02 14.59
N LEU A 89 6.88 -23.22 14.03
CA LEU A 89 7.91 -24.25 14.19
C LEU A 89 8.70 -24.38 12.89
N ILE A 90 10.02 -24.16 12.97
CA ILE A 90 10.93 -24.29 11.83
C ILE A 90 11.68 -25.62 11.98
N HIS A 91 11.47 -26.52 11.02
CA HIS A 91 12.24 -27.76 10.91
C HIS A 91 13.49 -27.54 10.04
N ASN A 92 14.33 -28.57 9.89
CA ASN A 92 15.54 -28.47 9.08
C ASN A 92 15.20 -28.28 7.58
N VAL A 93 15.31 -27.05 7.07
CA VAL A 93 15.05 -26.68 5.67
C VAL A 93 16.32 -26.14 5.02
N PRO A 94 17.06 -26.96 4.26
CA PRO A 94 18.38 -26.58 3.73
C PRO A 94 18.36 -25.45 2.68
N SER A 95 17.27 -25.32 1.90
CA SER A 95 17.22 -24.41 0.75
C SER A 95 16.66 -23.02 1.08
N ARG A 96 15.81 -22.89 2.10
CA ARG A 96 15.16 -21.64 2.53
C ARG A 96 14.94 -21.65 4.05
N PRO A 97 15.99 -21.35 4.84
CA PRO A 97 15.97 -21.57 6.29
C PRO A 97 15.24 -20.48 7.10
N TYR A 98 14.80 -19.39 6.45
CA TYR A 98 14.21 -18.24 7.12
C TYR A 98 12.73 -18.07 6.77
N ILE A 99 11.93 -17.79 7.80
CA ILE A 99 10.52 -17.45 7.68
C ILE A 99 10.16 -16.43 8.75
N ALA A 100 9.33 -15.45 8.40
CA ALA A 100 8.71 -14.52 9.32
C ALA A 100 7.19 -14.55 9.07
N ILE A 101 6.40 -14.45 10.14
CA ILE A 101 4.94 -14.44 10.06
C ILE A 101 4.41 -13.28 10.91
N GLY A 102 3.45 -12.54 10.35
CA GLY A 102 2.60 -11.60 11.08
C GLY A 102 1.15 -12.04 10.99
N ILE A 103 0.37 -11.77 12.04
CA ILE A 103 -1.08 -12.02 12.05
C ILE A 103 -1.78 -10.68 12.22
N ILE A 104 -2.57 -10.30 11.21
CA ILE A 104 -3.44 -9.14 11.26
C ILE A 104 -4.86 -9.65 11.54
N LYS A 105 -5.52 -9.09 12.56
CA LYS A 105 -6.90 -9.45 12.95
C LYS A 105 -7.82 -8.27 12.68
N ASN A 106 -9.05 -8.58 12.24
CA ASN A 106 -10.10 -7.59 11.99
C ASN A 106 -9.71 -6.52 10.97
N TYR A 107 -8.93 -6.90 9.95
CA TYR A 107 -8.65 -6.01 8.84
C TYR A 107 -9.89 -5.94 7.93
N PRO A 108 -10.40 -4.74 7.61
CA PRO A 108 -11.53 -4.60 6.70
C PRO A 108 -11.10 -5.06 5.31
N LEU A 109 -11.73 -6.12 4.81
CA LEU A 109 -11.41 -6.72 3.52
C LEU A 109 -12.66 -6.71 2.65
N ASP A 110 -12.62 -5.91 1.59
CA ASP A 110 -13.57 -5.94 0.49
C ASP A 110 -12.88 -6.41 -0.81
N GLU A 111 -13.63 -6.47 -1.91
CA GLU A 111 -13.13 -6.96 -3.20
C GLU A 111 -11.93 -6.16 -3.71
N LYS A 112 -12.03 -4.82 -3.68
CA LYS A 112 -10.97 -3.90 -4.13
C LYS A 112 -9.71 -4.02 -3.28
N THR A 113 -9.90 -4.08 -1.97
CA THR A 113 -8.80 -4.26 -1.01
C THR A 113 -8.10 -5.60 -1.19
N LEU A 114 -8.87 -6.67 -1.46
CA LEU A 114 -8.31 -7.98 -1.75
C LEU A 114 -7.54 -7.99 -3.07
N GLU A 115 -8.06 -7.36 -4.11
CA GLU A 115 -7.38 -7.21 -5.41
C GLU A 115 -6.02 -6.53 -5.25
N GLU A 116 -5.98 -5.37 -4.58
CA GLU A 116 -4.72 -4.66 -4.33
C GLU A 116 -3.74 -5.45 -3.45
N LEU A 117 -4.23 -6.20 -2.45
CA LEU A 117 -3.38 -7.05 -1.61
C LEU A 117 -2.76 -8.22 -2.38
N ILE A 118 -3.52 -8.84 -3.29
CA ILE A 118 -3.01 -9.92 -4.14
C ILE A 118 -1.95 -9.35 -5.09
N GLN A 119 -2.24 -8.23 -5.75
CA GLN A 119 -1.27 -7.54 -6.62
C GLN A 119 0.00 -7.15 -5.86
N PHE A 120 -0.12 -6.63 -4.64
CA PHE A 120 1.03 -6.25 -3.81
C PHE A 120 1.92 -7.45 -3.44
N GLN A 121 1.35 -8.65 -3.41
CA GLN A 121 2.06 -9.90 -3.10
C GLN A 121 2.76 -10.50 -4.34
N GLU A 122 2.35 -10.14 -5.56
CA GLU A 122 2.95 -10.59 -6.82
C GLU A 122 4.20 -9.77 -7.20
#